data_AF-A0A7J7SBX2-F1
#
_entry.id   AF-A0A7J7SBX2-F1
#
_cell.length_a   1.000
_cell.length_b   1.000
_cell.length_c   1.000
_cell.angle_alpha   90.00
_cell.angle_beta   90.00
_cell.angle_gamma   90.00
#
_symmetry.space_group_name_H-M   'P 1'
#
loop_
_entity.id
_entity.type
_entity.pdbx_description
1 polymer ?
#
loop_
_entity_poly.entity_id
_entity_poly.type
_entity_poly.pdbx_seq_one_letter_code
_entity_poly.pdbx_strand_id
1 'polypeptide(L)'
;MYLPPHDPHVDDPMRFKPLFRIHLMERKSATVECMYGHRGPHNGHIQIVKKDEFSTKCNQTEHHRMSGGRQEEFRTWLREEWGRTLEDIFHEHMQELILMKFIYTSQYDNCLTYRRIYLPPSHPDDLIRPGLFKGTYGSHGLEIVMLSFHGKHARVTKITGDPNIPAGQQTVEIDLMHRIQLPNIESLCNFNELSRIVLEAQEQVRQEQQRQEDRTEDGEGSGPPTEVREPENEGAAPLKEEPVQFVLPVGVSSRNENYPRTCRMCFYGTGLIAGHGFTSPERTPGVFILFDEDRFGFIWLELKSFSLYSRVQATFRNADAPSPQAFEEMLKNIQSLTS
;
A
#
# COMPACT_ATOMS: atom_id res chain seq x y z
N MET A 1 4.66 16.37 -5.15
CA MET A 1 4.99 14.95 -4.94
C MET A 1 5.04 14.69 -3.46
N TYR A 2 4.32 13.66 -3.00
CA TYR A 2 4.36 13.18 -1.63
C TYR A 2 5.28 11.96 -1.56
N LEU A 3 6.11 11.88 -0.53
CA LEU A 3 7.06 10.80 -0.29
C LEU A 3 6.90 10.27 1.15
N PRO A 4 7.11 8.97 1.40
CA PRO A 4 7.03 8.43 2.75
C PRO A 4 8.12 9.05 3.65
N PRO A 5 7.96 9.01 4.98
CA PRO A 5 9.03 9.37 5.91
C PRO A 5 10.21 8.40 5.82
N HIS A 6 11.24 8.62 6.64
CA HIS A 6 12.40 7.73 6.70
C HIS A 6 12.04 6.40 7.35
N ASP A 7 12.59 5.31 6.84
CA ASP A 7 12.43 3.98 7.44
C ASP A 7 13.06 3.92 8.85
N PRO A 8 12.41 3.27 9.84
CA PRO A 8 11.12 2.57 9.80
C PRO A 8 9.94 3.39 10.38
N HIS A 9 10.05 4.72 10.40
CA HIS A 9 9.16 5.62 11.15
C HIS A 9 7.81 5.84 10.45
N VAL A 10 6.97 4.80 10.42
CA VAL A 10 5.66 4.84 9.73
C VAL A 10 4.67 5.86 10.28
N ASP A 11 4.84 6.36 11.51
CA ASP A 11 3.93 7.36 12.09
C ASP A 11 4.32 8.80 11.74
N ASP A 12 5.53 9.01 11.22
CA ASP A 12 6.01 10.34 10.84
C ASP A 12 5.22 10.88 9.64
N PRO A 13 5.05 12.22 9.53
CA PRO A 13 4.29 12.82 8.44
C PRO A 13 4.95 12.60 7.08
N MET A 14 4.12 12.61 6.03
CA MET A 14 4.61 12.57 4.64
C MET A 14 5.52 13.77 4.35
N ARG A 15 6.63 13.50 3.68
CA ARG A 15 7.44 14.56 3.06
C ARG A 15 6.75 14.99 1.77
N PHE A 16 6.87 16.26 1.38
CA PHE A 16 6.33 16.73 0.11
C PHE A 16 7.19 17.82 -0.52
N LYS A 17 7.27 17.81 -1.85
CA LYS A 17 7.95 18.83 -2.65
C LYS A 17 7.25 19.11 -3.98
N PRO A 18 7.28 20.35 -4.50
CA PRO A 18 6.74 20.64 -5.83
C PRO A 18 7.61 20.02 -6.93
N LEU A 19 7.00 19.52 -8.00
CA LEU A 19 7.72 19.04 -9.20
C LEU A 19 7.58 19.99 -10.38
N PHE A 20 6.44 20.66 -10.48
CA PHE A 20 6.17 21.70 -11.44
C PHE A 20 5.17 22.69 -10.84
N ARG A 21 5.05 23.87 -11.45
CA ARG A 21 3.95 24.80 -11.21
C ARG A 21 3.47 25.41 -12.52
N ILE A 22 2.21 25.83 -12.53
CA ILE A 22 1.62 26.62 -13.61
C ILE A 22 1.24 27.97 -13.01
N HIS A 23 1.80 29.05 -13.53
CA HIS A 23 1.66 30.39 -12.95
C HIS A 23 1.09 31.36 -13.98
N LEU A 24 0.05 32.12 -13.61
CA LEU A 24 -0.58 33.11 -14.48
C LEU A 24 -0.19 34.52 -14.02
N MET A 25 0.27 35.33 -14.96
CA MET A 25 0.59 36.75 -14.73
C MET A 25 -0.32 37.64 -15.58
N GLU A 26 -0.49 38.90 -15.16
CA GLU A 26 -1.29 39.87 -15.91
C GLU A 26 -0.81 39.98 -17.38
N ARG A 27 -1.75 39.88 -18.32
CA ARG A 27 -1.53 39.99 -19.78
C ARG A 27 -0.59 38.95 -20.39
N LYS A 28 -0.29 37.85 -19.69
CA LYS A 28 0.52 36.74 -20.22
C LYS A 28 -0.28 35.44 -20.20
N SER A 29 0.05 34.53 -21.11
CA SER A 29 -0.37 33.14 -20.95
C SER A 29 0.25 32.54 -19.68
N ALA A 30 -0.39 31.51 -19.13
CA ALA A 30 0.17 30.81 -17.99
C ALA A 30 1.52 30.17 -18.36
N THR A 31 2.52 30.37 -17.52
CA THR A 31 3.86 29.79 -17.68
C THR A 31 3.94 28.48 -16.92
N VAL A 32 4.58 27.49 -17.52
CA VAL A 32 4.87 26.20 -16.90
C VAL A 32 6.34 26.19 -16.48
N GLU A 33 6.58 25.87 -15.21
CA GLU A 33 7.91 25.83 -14.63
C GLU A 33 8.18 24.45 -14.03
N CYS A 34 9.33 23.87 -14.35
CA CYS A 34 9.88 22.73 -13.63
C CYS A 34 10.46 23.22 -12.30
N MET A 35 10.19 22.47 -11.23
CA MET A 35 10.63 22.79 -9.86
C MET A 35 11.66 21.79 -9.33
N TYR A 36 12.10 20.85 -10.17
CA TYR A 36 13.04 19.81 -9.78
C TYR A 36 14.49 20.32 -9.72
N GLY A 37 15.32 19.66 -8.92
CA GLY A 37 16.70 20.09 -8.68
C GLY A 37 16.83 21.18 -7.62
N HIS A 38 18.02 21.78 -7.57
CA HIS A 38 18.43 22.69 -6.49
C HIS A 38 18.79 24.10 -7.00
N ARG A 39 18.51 24.42 -8.27
CA ARG A 39 18.84 25.72 -8.90
C ARG A 39 17.63 26.62 -9.15
N GLY A 40 16.51 26.33 -8.50
CA GLY A 40 15.28 27.11 -8.58
C GLY A 40 14.39 26.79 -9.80
N PRO A 41 13.24 27.49 -9.91
CA PRO A 41 12.28 27.30 -11.00
C PRO A 41 12.90 27.62 -12.37
N HIS A 42 12.60 26.80 -13.37
CA HIS A 42 13.08 26.95 -14.74
C HIS A 42 12.02 26.44 -15.73
N ASN A 43 12.24 26.62 -17.04
CA ASN A 43 11.20 26.35 -18.03
C ASN A 43 10.84 24.84 -18.07
N GLY A 44 9.54 24.55 -17.98
CA GLY A 44 9.00 23.19 -18.08
C GLY A 44 7.84 23.11 -19.07
N HIS A 45 7.42 21.89 -19.39
CA HIS A 45 6.29 21.62 -20.27
C HIS A 45 5.34 20.62 -19.63
N ILE A 46 4.05 20.79 -19.94
CA ILE A 46 2.98 19.83 -19.63
C ILE A 46 2.34 19.40 -20.94
N GLN A 47 2.17 18.09 -21.12
CA GLN A 47 1.43 17.52 -22.23
C GLN A 47 0.27 16.69 -21.67
N ILE A 48 -0.97 17.10 -21.97
CA ILE A 48 -2.16 16.32 -21.64
C ILE A 48 -2.35 15.30 -22.75
N VAL A 49 -2.33 14.01 -22.41
CA VAL A 49 -2.41 12.91 -23.39
C VAL A 49 -3.86 12.44 -23.52
N LYS A 50 -4.51 12.16 -22.39
CA LYS A 50 -5.91 11.73 -22.27
C LYS A 50 -6.52 12.34 -21.01
N LYS A 51 -7.82 12.12 -20.79
CA LYS A 51 -8.52 12.56 -19.56
C LYS A 51 -7.79 12.10 -18.28
N ASP A 52 -7.22 10.90 -18.30
CA ASP A 52 -6.62 10.25 -17.13
C ASP A 52 -5.10 10.13 -17.21
N GLU A 53 -4.46 10.90 -18.12
CA GLU A 53 -3.01 10.82 -18.33
C GLU A 53 -2.42 12.16 -18.80
N PHE A 54 -1.35 12.59 -18.14
CA PHE A 54 -0.54 13.73 -18.58
C PHE A 54 0.95 13.45 -18.34
N SER A 55 1.83 14.19 -19.01
CA SER A 55 3.26 14.11 -18.81
C SER A 55 3.89 15.48 -18.56
N THR A 56 5.06 15.44 -17.93
CA THR A 56 5.95 16.57 -17.68
C THR A 56 7.21 16.40 -18.52
N LYS A 57 7.79 17.51 -18.99
CA LYS A 57 9.09 17.50 -19.66
C LYS A 57 9.91 18.72 -19.24
N CYS A 58 11.17 18.49 -18.89
CA CYS A 58 12.17 19.52 -18.67
C CYS A 58 13.22 19.45 -19.79
N ASN A 59 13.47 20.58 -20.46
CA ASN A 59 14.53 20.68 -21.48
C ASN A 59 15.79 21.37 -20.95
N GLN A 60 15.80 21.75 -19.67
CA GLN A 60 16.84 22.52 -19.00
C GLN A 60 17.41 21.75 -17.81
N THR A 61 17.76 20.47 -18.03
CA THR A 61 18.15 19.53 -16.97
C THR A 61 19.49 19.84 -16.32
N GLU A 62 20.26 20.81 -16.84
CA GLU A 62 21.41 21.40 -16.14
C GLU A 62 21.03 21.98 -14.77
N HIS A 63 19.76 22.37 -14.58
CA HIS A 63 19.23 22.83 -13.30
C HIS A 63 19.11 21.71 -12.26
N HIS A 64 19.05 20.46 -12.70
CA HIS A 64 18.95 19.29 -11.84
C HIS A 64 20.32 18.85 -11.31
N ARG A 65 21.41 19.28 -11.96
CA ARG A 65 22.77 18.84 -11.66
C ARG A 65 23.38 19.60 -10.49
N MET A 66 24.11 18.89 -9.65
CA MET A 66 24.86 19.47 -8.54
C MET A 66 26.35 19.63 -8.90
N SER A 67 27.03 20.56 -8.22
CA SER A 67 28.45 20.89 -8.50
C SER A 67 29.40 19.72 -8.26
N GLY A 68 29.12 18.89 -7.26
CA GLY A 68 29.83 17.64 -6.95
C GLY A 68 29.37 16.45 -7.79
N GLY A 69 28.62 16.71 -8.87
CA GLY A 69 28.15 15.70 -9.82
C GLY A 69 27.23 14.65 -9.19
N ARG A 70 27.19 13.48 -9.83
CA ARG A 70 26.28 12.37 -9.47
C ARG A 70 26.48 11.86 -8.04
N GLN A 71 27.68 11.96 -7.48
CA GLN A 71 27.95 11.55 -6.11
C GLN A 71 27.27 12.48 -5.10
N GLU A 72 27.30 13.79 -5.33
CA GLU A 72 26.58 14.75 -4.48
C GLU A 72 25.07 14.62 -4.64
N GLU A 73 24.58 14.38 -5.86
CA GLU A 73 23.16 14.09 -6.12
C GLU A 73 22.71 12.85 -5.33
N PHE A 74 23.48 11.77 -5.36
CA PHE A 74 23.17 10.56 -4.60
C PHE A 74 23.16 10.80 -3.10
N ARG A 75 24.19 11.45 -2.53
CA ARG A 75 24.25 11.75 -1.09
C ARG A 75 23.11 12.65 -0.63
N THR A 76 22.72 13.62 -1.45
CA THR A 76 21.60 14.53 -1.17
C THR A 76 20.28 13.77 -1.21
N TRP A 77 20.04 12.97 -2.25
CA TRP A 77 18.87 12.11 -2.36
C TRP A 77 18.78 11.11 -1.21
N LEU A 78 19.90 10.47 -0.83
CA LEU A 78 19.95 9.51 0.27
C LEU A 78 19.58 10.17 1.60
N ARG A 79 20.07 11.39 1.85
CA ARG A 79 19.67 12.18 3.03
C ARG A 79 18.18 12.51 3.01
N GLU A 80 17.64 12.88 1.85
CA GLU A 80 16.21 13.20 1.72
C GLU A 80 15.32 11.97 1.94
N GLU A 81 15.67 10.81 1.36
CA GLU A 81 14.85 9.60 1.35
C GLU A 81 15.04 8.70 2.58
N TRP A 82 16.23 8.69 3.18
CA TRP A 82 16.59 7.76 4.26
C TRP A 82 17.10 8.42 5.53
N GLY A 83 17.58 9.67 5.46
CA GLY A 83 18.13 10.37 6.62
C GLY A 83 19.41 9.76 7.19
N ARG A 84 20.04 8.82 6.47
CA ARG A 84 21.24 8.08 6.87
C ARG A 84 22.31 8.12 5.79
N THR A 85 23.55 7.85 6.16
CA THR A 85 24.61 7.56 5.19
C THR A 85 24.49 6.13 4.66
N LEU A 86 25.21 5.79 3.59
CA LEU A 86 25.16 4.44 3.04
C LEU A 86 25.83 3.45 4.00
N GLU A 87 26.88 3.92 4.68
CA GLU A 87 27.66 3.20 5.67
C GLU A 87 26.84 2.85 6.93
N ASP A 88 25.88 3.69 7.31
CA ASP A 88 24.97 3.46 8.45
C ASP A 88 23.88 2.40 8.14
N ILE A 89 23.72 2.01 6.88
CA ILE A 89 22.74 1.01 6.45
C ILE A 89 23.41 -0.37 6.52
N PHE A 90 23.17 -1.09 7.62
CA PHE A 90 23.88 -2.33 7.95
C PHE A 90 23.73 -3.49 6.95
N HIS A 91 22.70 -3.50 6.10
CA HIS A 91 22.44 -4.61 5.19
C HIS A 91 22.87 -4.27 3.75
N GLU A 92 23.86 -5.00 3.22
CA GLU A 92 24.39 -4.82 1.87
C GLU A 92 23.29 -4.89 0.80
N HIS A 93 22.41 -5.89 0.88
CA HIS A 93 21.28 -6.01 -0.03
C HIS A 93 20.37 -4.77 -0.06
N MET A 94 20.17 -4.11 1.09
CA MET A 94 19.40 -2.87 1.16
C MET A 94 20.15 -1.71 0.49
N GLN A 95 21.48 -1.63 0.65
CA GLN A 95 22.30 -0.65 -0.06
C GLN A 95 22.20 -0.81 -1.58
N GLU A 96 22.24 -2.05 -2.08
CA GLU A 96 22.08 -2.36 -3.51
C GLU A 96 20.72 -1.90 -4.06
N LEU A 97 19.64 -2.21 -3.33
CA LEU A 97 18.27 -1.78 -3.71
C LEU A 97 18.14 -0.26 -3.73
N ILE A 98 18.74 0.43 -2.76
CA ILE A 98 18.76 1.90 -2.67
C ILE A 98 19.50 2.50 -3.86
N LEU A 99 20.69 1.99 -4.17
CA LEU A 99 21.48 2.43 -5.32
C LEU A 99 20.73 2.20 -6.63
N MET A 100 20.13 1.02 -6.81
CA MET A 100 19.33 0.70 -7.99
C MET A 100 18.14 1.66 -8.12
N LYS A 101 17.40 1.91 -7.03
CA LYS A 101 16.27 2.86 -6.99
C LYS A 101 16.72 4.26 -7.40
N PHE A 102 17.83 4.75 -6.85
CA PHE A 102 18.38 6.06 -7.22
C PHE A 102 18.73 6.11 -8.72
N ILE A 103 19.50 5.14 -9.22
CA ILE A 103 19.95 5.13 -10.61
C ILE A 103 18.75 5.10 -11.55
N TYR A 104 17.79 4.19 -11.33
CA TYR A 104 16.61 4.02 -12.16
C TYR A 104 15.72 5.26 -12.16
N THR A 105 15.32 5.75 -10.98
CA THR A 105 14.40 6.88 -10.87
C THR A 105 15.01 8.19 -11.38
N SER A 106 16.32 8.39 -11.19
CA SER A 106 17.00 9.58 -11.70
C SER A 106 17.22 9.58 -13.22
N GLN A 107 17.05 8.45 -13.93
CA GLN A 107 17.07 8.43 -15.40
C GLN A 107 15.89 9.21 -16.00
N TYR A 108 14.75 9.25 -15.31
CA TYR A 108 13.60 9.99 -15.80
C TYR A 108 13.83 11.49 -15.77
N ASP A 109 14.70 11.99 -14.89
CA ASP A 109 15.08 13.40 -14.80
C ASP A 109 13.87 14.37 -14.78
N ASN A 110 12.83 13.96 -14.03
CA ASN A 110 11.52 14.64 -13.95
C ASN A 110 10.76 14.78 -15.29
N CYS A 111 11.12 14.01 -16.31
CA CYS A 111 10.34 13.78 -17.51
C CYS A 111 9.44 12.56 -17.29
N LEU A 112 8.31 12.78 -16.61
CA LEU A 112 7.43 11.73 -16.09
C LEU A 112 6.07 11.73 -16.77
N THR A 113 5.51 10.55 -17.00
CA THR A 113 4.09 10.34 -17.35
C THR A 113 3.32 9.93 -16.10
N TYR A 114 2.20 10.60 -15.85
CA TYR A 114 1.32 10.38 -14.71
C TYR A 114 0.00 9.81 -15.19
N ARG A 115 -0.49 8.79 -14.50
CA ARG A 115 -1.85 8.26 -14.66
C ARG A 115 -2.70 8.65 -13.46
N ARG A 116 -3.99 8.86 -13.71
CA ARG A 116 -4.95 9.20 -12.66
C ARG A 116 -5.15 8.03 -11.71
N ILE A 117 -5.16 8.34 -10.42
CA ILE A 117 -5.63 7.47 -9.35
C ILE A 117 -6.66 8.23 -8.51
N TYR A 118 -7.48 7.50 -7.76
CA TYR A 118 -8.50 8.05 -6.88
C TYR A 118 -8.31 7.56 -5.44
N LEU A 119 -8.82 8.32 -4.47
CA LEU A 119 -9.07 7.82 -3.14
C LEU A 119 -10.24 6.83 -3.15
N PRO A 120 -10.20 5.80 -2.28
CA PRO A 120 -11.26 4.83 -2.17
C PRO A 120 -12.57 5.48 -1.65
N PRO A 121 -13.73 5.05 -2.15
CA PRO A 121 -15.01 5.44 -1.54
C PRO A 121 -15.08 4.92 -0.11
N SER A 122 -15.80 5.63 0.76
CA SER A 122 -16.02 5.23 2.16
C SER A 122 -17.48 4.82 2.36
N HIS A 123 -17.68 3.74 3.10
CA HIS A 123 -18.99 3.25 3.52
C HIS A 123 -19.10 3.24 5.06
N PRO A 124 -20.28 3.48 5.65
CA PRO A 124 -20.47 3.43 7.10
C PRO A 124 -20.12 2.08 7.75
N ASP A 125 -20.26 0.99 6.99
CA ASP A 125 -19.99 -0.38 7.46
C ASP A 125 -18.52 -0.80 7.27
N ASP A 126 -17.66 0.08 6.74
CA ASP A 126 -16.24 -0.20 6.59
C ASP A 126 -15.59 -0.43 7.97
N LEU A 127 -14.71 -1.44 8.07
CA LEU A 127 -14.03 -1.79 9.31
C LEU A 127 -13.28 -0.61 9.93
N ILE A 128 -12.66 0.21 9.08
CA ILE A 128 -12.04 1.50 9.39
C ILE A 128 -12.18 2.41 8.17
N ARG A 129 -11.96 3.71 8.34
CA ARG A 129 -11.97 4.64 7.20
C ARG A 129 -10.95 4.18 6.12
N PRO A 130 -11.35 3.98 4.85
CA PRO A 130 -10.39 3.62 3.80
C PRO A 130 -9.48 4.82 3.45
N GLY A 131 -8.38 4.56 2.75
CA GLY A 131 -7.45 5.62 2.36
C GLY A 131 -6.01 5.16 2.21
N LEU A 132 -5.09 6.12 2.26
CA LEU A 132 -3.66 5.87 2.09
C LEU A 132 -2.97 5.59 3.43
N PHE A 133 -2.02 4.65 3.42
CA PHE A 133 -1.21 4.25 4.55
C PHE A 133 0.26 4.14 4.14
N LYS A 134 1.14 4.26 5.12
CA LYS A 134 2.60 4.17 5.01
C LYS A 134 2.98 2.87 5.69
N GLY A 135 3.62 1.95 4.98
CA GLY A 135 3.85 0.57 5.44
C GLY A 135 5.30 0.13 5.33
N THR A 136 5.78 -0.69 6.26
CA THR A 136 7.14 -1.27 6.20
C THR A 136 7.20 -2.49 5.27
N TYR A 137 8.17 -2.51 4.35
CA TYR A 137 8.43 -3.60 3.38
C TYR A 137 9.87 -4.11 3.44
N GLY A 138 10.36 -4.39 4.65
CA GLY A 138 11.67 -5.03 4.85
C GLY A 138 12.84 -4.22 4.30
N SER A 139 13.65 -4.82 3.42
CA SER A 139 14.81 -4.18 2.78
C SER A 139 14.43 -3.09 1.77
N HIS A 140 13.18 -3.03 1.32
CA HIS A 140 12.71 -2.00 0.38
C HIS A 140 12.38 -0.67 1.09
N GLY A 141 12.32 -0.68 2.44
CA GLY A 141 11.97 0.47 3.26
C GLY A 141 10.46 0.67 3.36
N LEU A 142 10.04 1.94 3.38
CA LEU A 142 8.62 2.29 3.44
C LEU A 142 8.00 2.38 2.04
N GLU A 143 6.80 1.83 1.91
CA GLU A 143 5.95 1.98 0.74
C GLU A 143 4.61 2.63 1.12
N ILE A 144 3.98 3.28 0.15
CA ILE A 144 2.63 3.83 0.27
C ILE A 144 1.66 2.79 -0.28
N VAL A 145 0.66 2.46 0.52
CA VAL A 145 -0.42 1.56 0.13
C VAL A 145 -1.78 2.23 0.27
N MET A 146 -2.77 1.72 -0.44
CA MET A 146 -4.16 2.17 -0.38
C MET A 146 -5.04 1.03 0.11
N LEU A 147 -5.71 1.25 1.24
CA LEU A 147 -6.73 0.36 1.80
C LEU A 147 -8.10 0.74 1.23
N SER A 148 -8.80 -0.24 0.67
CA SER A 148 -10.14 -0.10 0.08
C SER A 148 -11.03 -1.30 0.45
N PHE A 149 -12.34 -1.10 0.54
CA PHE A 149 -13.30 -2.13 0.93
C PHE A 149 -14.17 -2.55 -0.26
N HIS A 150 -14.41 -3.86 -0.37
CA HIS A 150 -15.04 -4.54 -1.50
C HIS A 150 -16.04 -5.59 -0.98
N GLY A 151 -17.09 -5.11 -0.29
CA GLY A 151 -18.05 -5.97 0.39
C GLY A 151 -17.39 -6.75 1.53
N LYS A 152 -17.25 -8.07 1.35
CA LYS A 152 -16.68 -8.99 2.36
C LYS A 152 -15.15 -9.04 2.38
N HIS A 153 -14.49 -8.28 1.51
CA HIS A 153 -13.04 -8.25 1.41
C HIS A 153 -12.52 -6.82 1.54
N ALA A 154 -11.33 -6.67 2.12
CA ALA A 154 -10.56 -5.43 2.01
C ALA A 154 -9.30 -5.69 1.19
N ARG A 155 -8.97 -4.73 0.32
CA ARG A 155 -7.84 -4.77 -0.60
C ARG A 155 -6.83 -3.69 -0.21
N VAL A 156 -5.58 -4.09 -0.11
CA VAL A 156 -4.42 -3.20 0.04
C VAL A 156 -3.67 -3.18 -1.29
N THR A 157 -3.67 -2.04 -1.96
CA THR A 157 -3.02 -1.83 -3.27
C THR A 157 -1.77 -0.97 -3.12
N LYS A 158 -0.66 -1.35 -3.75
CA LYS A 158 0.57 -0.56 -3.75
C LYS A 158 0.41 0.72 -4.57
N ILE A 159 0.64 1.88 -3.95
CA ILE A 159 0.73 3.17 -4.64
C ILE A 159 2.18 3.47 -5.03
N THR A 160 3.10 3.15 -4.13
CA THR A 160 4.51 2.92 -4.46
C THR A 160 4.81 1.44 -4.25
N GLY A 161 5.82 0.94 -4.94
CA GLY A 161 6.21 -0.46 -4.82
C GLY A 161 7.67 -0.65 -5.20
N ASP A 162 8.03 -1.92 -5.28
CA ASP A 162 9.41 -2.38 -5.38
C ASP A 162 9.54 -3.40 -6.53
N PRO A 163 10.77 -3.83 -6.88
CA PRO A 163 10.99 -4.78 -7.96
C PRO A 163 10.37 -6.17 -7.73
N ASN A 164 10.02 -6.54 -6.50
CA ASN A 164 9.36 -7.79 -6.19
C ASN A 164 7.86 -7.63 -6.38
N ILE A 165 7.23 -6.68 -5.67
CA ILE A 165 5.81 -6.33 -5.86
C ILE A 165 5.71 -4.88 -6.35
N PRO A 166 5.46 -4.68 -7.67
CA PRO A 166 5.38 -3.35 -8.26
C PRO A 166 4.22 -2.50 -7.73
N ALA A 167 4.33 -1.17 -7.95
CA ALA A 167 3.21 -0.26 -7.78
C ALA A 167 2.02 -0.67 -8.68
N GLY A 168 0.80 -0.49 -8.19
CA GLY A 168 -0.44 -0.93 -8.85
C GLY A 168 -0.91 -2.34 -8.46
N GLN A 169 0.00 -3.20 -7.98
CA GLN A 169 -0.37 -4.56 -7.57
C GLN A 169 -1.09 -4.59 -6.22
N GLN A 170 -1.93 -5.61 -6.04
CA GLN A 170 -2.57 -5.93 -4.78
C GLN A 170 -1.58 -6.66 -3.88
N THR A 171 -1.11 -6.00 -2.81
CA THR A 171 -0.11 -6.58 -1.91
C THR A 171 -0.72 -7.38 -0.77
N VAL A 172 -1.93 -7.04 -0.32
CA VAL A 172 -2.67 -7.78 0.71
C VAL A 172 -4.16 -7.81 0.36
N GLU A 173 -4.81 -8.93 0.64
CA GLU A 173 -6.26 -9.08 0.72
C GLU A 173 -6.62 -9.59 2.11
N ILE A 174 -7.72 -9.08 2.63
CA ILE A 174 -8.21 -9.39 3.96
C ILE A 174 -9.62 -9.93 3.77
N ASP A 175 -9.85 -11.13 4.30
CA ASP A 175 -11.17 -11.73 4.35
C ASP A 175 -11.87 -11.26 5.63
N LEU A 176 -12.90 -10.42 5.48
CA LEU A 176 -13.61 -9.81 6.61
C LEU A 176 -14.63 -10.76 7.25
N MET A 177 -14.88 -11.94 6.65
CA MET A 177 -15.76 -12.96 7.23
C MET A 177 -14.98 -13.89 8.17
N HIS A 178 -13.68 -14.07 7.93
CA HIS A 178 -12.84 -15.02 8.65
C HIS A 178 -12.02 -14.33 9.75
N ARG A 179 -12.68 -13.98 10.85
CA ARG A 179 -12.02 -13.46 12.05
C ARG A 179 -11.09 -14.50 12.68
N ILE A 180 -9.89 -14.08 13.04
CA ILE A 180 -8.92 -14.87 13.80
C ILE A 180 -9.00 -14.45 15.27
N GLN A 181 -9.37 -15.39 16.14
CA GLN A 181 -9.31 -15.19 17.58
C GLN A 181 -7.86 -15.37 18.03
N LEU A 182 -7.21 -14.28 18.46
CA LEU A 182 -5.86 -14.38 19.00
C LEU A 182 -5.89 -15.15 20.32
N PRO A 183 -4.96 -16.10 20.52
CA PRO A 183 -4.85 -16.79 21.80
C PRO A 183 -4.28 -15.84 22.86
N ASN A 184 -4.19 -16.31 24.11
CA ASN A 184 -3.55 -15.54 25.18
C ASN A 184 -2.08 -15.20 24.82
N ILE A 185 -1.48 -14.26 25.55
CA ILE A 185 -0.14 -13.72 25.26
C ILE A 185 0.93 -14.82 25.24
N GLU A 186 0.87 -15.78 26.17
CA GLU A 186 1.85 -16.87 26.25
C GLU A 186 1.81 -17.74 24.98
N SER A 187 0.61 -18.05 24.49
CA SER A 187 0.39 -18.78 23.25
C SER A 187 0.68 -17.94 22.01
N LEU A 188 0.41 -16.63 22.02
CA LEU A 188 0.68 -15.72 20.90
C LEU A 188 2.20 -15.57 20.65
N CYS A 189 3.01 -15.64 21.71
CA CYS A 189 4.47 -15.70 21.58
C CYS A 189 4.96 -16.94 20.81
N ASN A 190 4.15 -18.00 20.71
CA ASN A 190 4.50 -19.22 19.99
C ASN A 190 4.10 -19.13 18.50
N PHE A 191 5.09 -18.99 17.63
CA PHE A 191 4.89 -18.91 16.18
C PHE A 191 4.14 -20.13 15.61
N ASN A 192 4.39 -21.34 16.12
CA ASN A 192 3.76 -22.55 15.59
C ASN A 192 2.25 -22.56 15.87
N GLU A 193 1.83 -22.01 17.00
CA GLU A 193 0.41 -21.92 17.35
C GLU A 193 -0.31 -20.91 16.46
N LEU A 194 0.28 -19.73 16.24
CA LEU A 194 -0.26 -18.77 15.28
C LEU A 194 -0.33 -19.39 13.87
N SER A 195 0.73 -20.08 13.45
CA SER A 195 0.76 -20.75 12.15
C SER A 195 -0.36 -21.78 12.01
N ARG A 196 -0.62 -22.59 13.03
CA ARG A 196 -1.71 -23.58 13.03
C ARG A 196 -3.06 -22.90 12.81
N ILE A 197 -3.35 -21.84 13.57
CA ILE A 197 -4.63 -21.10 13.49
C ILE A 197 -4.84 -20.49 12.10
N VAL A 198 -3.80 -19.87 11.54
CA VAL A 198 -3.87 -19.25 10.21
C VAL A 198 -4.09 -20.29 9.11
N LEU A 199 -3.40 -21.43 9.17
CA LEU A 199 -3.56 -22.51 8.18
C LEU A 199 -4.93 -23.21 8.31
N GLU A 200 -5.49 -23.32 9.51
CA GLU A 200 -6.86 -23.80 9.71
C GLU A 200 -7.89 -22.85 9.09
N ALA A 201 -7.71 -21.53 9.26
CA ALA A 201 -8.55 -20.54 8.60
C ALA A 201 -8.42 -20.59 7.08
N GLN A 202 -7.20 -20.77 6.55
CA GLN A 202 -6.97 -20.94 5.10
C GLN A 202 -7.72 -22.16 4.55
N GLU A 203 -7.69 -23.29 5.26
CA GLU A 203 -8.39 -24.50 4.83
C GLU A 203 -9.92 -24.32 4.87
N GLN A 204 -10.44 -23.62 5.88
CA GLN A 204 -11.87 -23.26 5.93
C GLN A 204 -12.28 -22.42 4.73
N VAL A 205 -11.54 -21.34 4.44
CA VAL A 205 -11.78 -20.45 3.29
C VAL A 205 -11.75 -21.25 1.98
N ARG A 206 -10.76 -22.14 1.81
CA ARG A 206 -10.62 -22.99 0.62
C ARG A 206 -11.83 -23.92 0.44
N GLN A 207 -12.32 -24.53 1.52
CA GLN A 207 -13.49 -25.40 1.49
C GLN A 207 -14.78 -24.64 1.17
N GLU A 208 -14.94 -23.42 1.70
CA GLU A 208 -16.10 -22.58 1.41
C GLU A 208 -16.14 -22.11 -0.05
N GLN A 209 -14.99 -21.74 -0.61
CA GLN A 209 -14.85 -21.37 -2.02
C GLN A 209 -15.20 -22.55 -2.95
N GLN A 210 -14.67 -23.74 -2.68
CA GLN A 210 -15.00 -24.95 -3.46
C GLN A 210 -16.50 -25.28 -3.42
N ARG A 211 -17.15 -25.16 -2.26
CA ARG A 211 -18.60 -25.40 -2.14
C ARG A 211 -19.44 -24.35 -2.87
N GLN A 212 -18.96 -23.11 -3.00
CA GLN A 212 -19.64 -22.09 -3.81
C GLN A 212 -19.48 -22.38 -5.30
N GLU A 213 -18.29 -22.78 -5.75
CA GLU A 213 -18.05 -23.17 -7.15
C GLU A 213 -18.94 -24.35 -7.57
N ASP A 214 -18.96 -25.43 -6.78
CA ASP A 214 -19.81 -26.62 -7.05
C ASP A 214 -21.31 -26.27 -7.12
N ARG A 215 -21.79 -25.37 -6.24
CA ARG A 215 -23.19 -24.90 -6.25
C ARG A 215 -23.54 -24.04 -7.46
N THR A 216 -22.55 -23.41 -8.07
CA THR A 216 -22.75 -22.55 -9.24
C THR A 216 -22.72 -23.37 -10.54
N GLU A 217 -21.98 -24.49 -10.56
CA GLU A 217 -21.94 -25.43 -11.70
C GLU A 217 -23.18 -26.33 -11.80
N ASP A 218 -23.80 -26.74 -10.68
CA ASP A 218 -25.04 -27.55 -10.67
C ASP A 218 -26.33 -26.72 -10.93
N GLY A 219 -26.20 -25.42 -11.25
CA GLY A 219 -27.28 -24.44 -11.31
C GLY A 219 -27.89 -24.12 -12.68
N GLU A 220 -27.59 -24.86 -13.76
CA GLU A 220 -28.25 -24.71 -15.07
C GLU A 220 -29.56 -25.51 -15.22
N GLY A 221 -30.16 -25.96 -14.11
CA GLY A 221 -31.44 -26.67 -14.08
C GLY A 221 -32.59 -25.80 -13.56
N SER A 222 -33.45 -25.34 -14.45
CA SER A 222 -34.70 -24.62 -14.14
C SER A 222 -35.58 -25.30 -13.08
N GLY A 223 -35.82 -24.59 -11.96
CA GLY A 223 -36.81 -24.90 -10.92
C GLY A 223 -37.47 -23.62 -10.39
N PRO A 224 -38.75 -23.66 -9.96
CA PRO A 224 -39.53 -22.44 -9.67
C PRO A 224 -39.04 -21.73 -8.39
N PRO A 225 -39.30 -20.41 -8.27
CA PRO A 225 -38.75 -19.59 -7.20
C PRO A 225 -39.30 -20.03 -5.84
N THR A 226 -38.41 -20.46 -4.97
CA THR A 226 -38.72 -20.68 -3.56
C THR A 226 -38.58 -19.34 -2.85
N GLU A 227 -39.64 -18.84 -2.22
CA GLU A 227 -39.60 -17.64 -1.38
C GLU A 227 -38.56 -17.83 -0.27
N VAL A 228 -37.40 -17.19 -0.43
CA VAL A 228 -36.42 -17.04 0.64
C VAL A 228 -36.99 -15.98 1.59
N ARG A 229 -37.52 -16.43 2.72
CA ARG A 229 -37.70 -15.56 3.88
C ARG A 229 -36.32 -15.06 4.28
N GLU A 230 -36.07 -13.77 4.08
CA GLU A 230 -34.94 -13.08 4.66
C GLU A 230 -34.98 -13.29 6.18
N PRO A 231 -33.90 -13.79 6.81
CA PRO A 231 -33.78 -13.65 8.24
C PRO A 231 -33.72 -12.15 8.53
N GLU A 232 -34.69 -11.69 9.32
CA GLU A 232 -34.76 -10.33 9.83
C GLU A 232 -33.36 -9.93 10.33
N ASN A 233 -32.86 -8.84 9.76
CA ASN A 233 -31.61 -8.21 10.12
C ASN A 233 -31.76 -7.66 11.55
N GLU A 234 -31.59 -8.53 12.55
CA GLU A 234 -31.33 -8.11 13.91
C GLU A 234 -30.05 -7.31 13.89
N GLY A 235 -30.21 -5.98 13.92
CA GLY A 235 -29.11 -5.03 13.89
C GLY A 235 -28.03 -5.44 14.88
N ALA A 236 -26.93 -5.94 14.35
CA ALA A 236 -25.73 -6.19 15.11
C ALA A 236 -25.22 -4.82 15.58
N ALA A 237 -25.63 -4.44 16.78
CA ALA A 237 -24.98 -3.37 17.51
C ALA A 237 -23.46 -3.65 17.47
N PRO A 238 -22.61 -2.64 17.23
CA PRO A 238 -21.18 -2.86 17.18
C PRO A 238 -20.78 -3.41 18.55
N LEU A 239 -20.42 -4.69 18.60
CA LEU A 239 -19.72 -5.28 19.74
C LEU A 239 -18.47 -4.42 19.91
N LYS A 240 -18.50 -3.52 20.90
CA LYS A 240 -17.32 -2.83 21.41
C LYS A 240 -16.46 -3.90 22.08
N GLU A 241 -15.77 -4.68 21.27
CA GLU A 241 -14.79 -5.65 21.74
C GLU A 241 -13.64 -4.86 22.37
N GLU A 242 -13.34 -5.18 23.63
CA GLU A 242 -12.25 -4.53 24.34
C GLU A 242 -10.91 -4.89 23.67
N PRO A 243 -9.98 -3.93 23.51
CA PRO A 243 -8.68 -4.21 22.94
C PRO A 243 -7.96 -5.31 23.73
N VAL A 244 -7.46 -6.32 23.01
CA VAL A 244 -6.67 -7.41 23.59
C VAL A 244 -5.19 -7.11 23.50
N GLN A 245 -4.39 -7.60 24.44
CA GLN A 245 -2.94 -7.44 24.39
C GLN A 245 -2.35 -8.17 23.18
N PHE A 246 -1.36 -7.53 22.55
CA PHE A 246 -0.71 -8.00 21.33
C PHE A 246 0.81 -7.98 21.47
N VAL A 247 1.43 -9.08 21.08
CA VAL A 247 2.88 -9.24 20.95
C VAL A 247 3.17 -10.06 19.71
N LEU A 248 4.26 -9.74 19.01
CA LEU A 248 4.68 -10.58 17.88
C LEU A 248 5.19 -11.94 18.38
N PRO A 249 4.89 -13.04 17.67
CA PRO A 249 5.47 -14.34 17.98
C PRO A 249 7.00 -14.32 17.88
N VAL A 250 7.65 -15.13 18.71
CA VAL A 250 9.11 -15.27 18.70
C VAL A 250 9.57 -15.75 17.32
N GLY A 251 10.56 -15.05 16.75
CA GLY A 251 11.11 -15.33 15.43
C GLY A 251 10.44 -14.56 14.28
N VAL A 252 9.35 -13.83 14.53
CA VAL A 252 8.78 -12.88 13.56
C VAL A 252 9.57 -11.58 13.63
N SER A 253 10.19 -11.21 12.52
CA SER A 253 10.95 -9.96 12.39
C SER A 253 10.02 -8.77 12.17
N SER A 254 10.34 -7.64 12.79
CA SER A 254 9.72 -6.34 12.47
C SER A 254 10.78 -5.27 12.32
N ARG A 255 10.62 -4.41 11.31
CA ARG A 255 11.46 -3.21 11.15
C ARG A 255 11.19 -2.16 12.22
N ASN A 256 9.96 -2.08 12.71
CA ASN A 256 9.55 -1.09 13.71
C ASN A 256 9.28 -1.78 15.06
N GLU A 257 10.07 -1.46 16.07
CA GLU A 257 9.91 -2.02 17.42
C GLU A 257 8.77 -1.37 18.21
N ASN A 258 8.34 -0.18 17.79
CA ASN A 258 7.33 0.65 18.45
C ASN A 258 5.91 0.40 17.92
N TYR A 259 5.57 -0.83 17.57
CA TYR A 259 4.19 -1.18 17.19
C TYR A 259 3.26 -1.20 18.43
N PRO A 260 1.95 -0.90 18.26
CA PRO A 260 0.99 -0.92 19.36
C PRO A 260 0.91 -2.29 20.04
N ARG A 261 0.81 -2.29 21.38
CA ARG A 261 0.77 -3.51 22.21
C ARG A 261 -0.64 -4.01 22.51
N THR A 262 -1.62 -3.46 21.81
CA THR A 262 -3.03 -3.86 21.92
C THR A 262 -3.66 -3.81 20.54
N CYS A 263 -4.43 -4.84 20.16
CA CYS A 263 -5.20 -4.85 18.92
C CYS A 263 -6.69 -5.05 19.21
N ARG A 264 -7.54 -4.57 18.29
CA ARG A 264 -9.00 -4.69 18.38
C ARG A 264 -9.51 -5.97 17.74
N MET A 265 -9.05 -6.25 16.52
CA MET A 265 -9.56 -7.37 15.71
C MET A 265 -8.44 -7.95 14.85
N CYS A 266 -8.54 -9.24 14.56
CA CYS A 266 -7.66 -9.92 13.62
C CYS A 266 -8.49 -10.69 12.60
N PHE A 267 -8.01 -10.74 11.36
CA PHE A 267 -8.67 -11.39 10.24
C PHE A 267 -7.68 -12.20 9.45
N TYR A 268 -8.15 -13.31 8.86
CA TYR A 268 -7.39 -14.02 7.85
C TYR A 268 -7.15 -13.10 6.65
N GLY A 269 -5.95 -13.19 6.08
CA GLY A 269 -5.63 -12.50 4.85
C GLY A 269 -4.53 -13.22 4.08
N THR A 270 -4.33 -12.78 2.86
CA THR A 270 -3.27 -13.30 2.00
C THR A 270 -2.44 -12.17 1.42
N GLY A 271 -1.13 -12.30 1.51
CA GLY A 271 -0.17 -11.37 0.95
C GLY A 271 0.36 -11.86 -0.39
N LEU A 272 0.50 -10.96 -1.36
CA LEU A 272 1.16 -11.26 -2.63
C LEU A 272 2.68 -11.15 -2.45
N ILE A 273 3.41 -12.21 -2.78
CA ILE A 273 4.87 -12.25 -2.83
C ILE A 273 5.33 -12.63 -4.23
N ALA A 274 6.54 -12.23 -4.61
CA ALA A 274 7.15 -12.62 -5.87
C ALA A 274 8.68 -12.51 -5.80
N GLY A 275 9.37 -13.21 -6.69
CA GLY A 275 10.79 -13.00 -6.92
C GLY A 275 11.09 -11.64 -7.55
N HIS A 276 12.37 -11.28 -7.60
CA HIS A 276 12.82 -10.04 -8.21
C HIS A 276 12.36 -9.95 -9.68
N GLY A 277 11.88 -8.77 -10.10
CA GLY A 277 11.28 -8.55 -11.40
C GLY A 277 9.83 -9.06 -11.51
N PHE A 278 9.12 -9.13 -10.38
CA PHE A 278 7.75 -9.66 -10.27
C PHE A 278 7.59 -11.07 -10.86
N THR A 279 8.57 -11.94 -10.56
CA THR A 279 8.63 -13.29 -11.13
C THR A 279 7.89 -14.30 -10.24
N SER A 280 7.09 -15.16 -10.87
CA SER A 280 6.30 -16.21 -10.21
C SER A 280 5.50 -15.70 -9.00
N PRO A 281 4.61 -14.71 -9.18
CA PRO A 281 3.85 -14.15 -8.08
C PRO A 281 2.87 -15.17 -7.50
N GLU A 282 2.81 -15.25 -6.17
CA GLU A 282 1.93 -16.17 -5.45
C GLU A 282 1.36 -15.53 -4.17
N ARG A 283 0.22 -16.03 -3.73
CA ARG A 283 -0.44 -15.57 -2.51
C ARG A 283 -0.04 -16.46 -1.35
N THR A 284 0.48 -15.86 -0.29
CA THR A 284 0.85 -16.56 0.94
C THR A 284 -0.09 -16.18 2.08
N PRO A 285 -0.41 -17.11 2.99
CA PRO A 285 -1.30 -16.84 4.10
C PRO A 285 -0.66 -15.90 5.13
N GLY A 286 -1.51 -15.16 5.83
CA GLY A 286 -1.10 -14.26 6.89
C GLY A 286 -2.28 -13.84 7.77
N VAL A 287 -1.98 -12.99 8.75
CA VAL A 287 -2.99 -12.40 9.62
C VAL A 287 -2.93 -10.88 9.54
N PHE A 288 -4.07 -10.29 9.23
CA PHE A 288 -4.30 -8.85 9.35
C PHE A 288 -4.66 -8.53 10.80
N ILE A 289 -4.07 -7.46 11.33
CA ILE A 289 -4.22 -7.03 12.73
C ILE A 289 -4.64 -5.57 12.74
N LEU A 290 -5.82 -5.27 13.28
CA LEU A 290 -6.28 -3.90 13.47
C LEU A 290 -5.88 -3.40 14.86
N PHE A 291 -5.06 -2.34 14.94
CA PHE A 291 -4.66 -1.75 16.22
C PHE A 291 -5.62 -0.64 16.65
N ASP A 292 -5.84 0.33 15.77
CA ASP A 292 -6.70 1.49 15.99
C ASP A 292 -7.27 1.99 14.64
N GLU A 293 -7.94 3.15 14.63
CA GLU A 293 -8.55 3.72 13.42
C GLU A 293 -7.54 4.03 12.30
N ASP A 294 -6.28 4.24 12.66
CA ASP A 294 -5.23 4.75 11.79
C ASP A 294 -4.06 3.79 11.62
N ARG A 295 -4.02 2.69 12.36
CA ARG A 295 -2.93 1.71 12.35
C ARG A 295 -3.42 0.28 12.25
N PHE A 296 -2.77 -0.46 11.35
CA PHE A 296 -2.95 -1.90 11.22
C PHE A 296 -1.60 -2.57 10.92
N GLY A 297 -1.57 -3.89 11.04
CA GLY A 297 -0.41 -4.71 10.74
C GLY A 297 -0.78 -5.92 9.91
N PHE A 298 0.23 -6.53 9.30
CA PHE A 298 0.09 -7.81 8.61
C PHE A 298 1.29 -8.70 8.94
N ILE A 299 1.04 -9.89 9.47
CA ILE A 299 2.07 -10.92 9.65
C ILE A 299 2.09 -11.81 8.40
N TRP A 300 3.22 -11.80 7.71
CA TRP A 300 3.54 -12.67 6.58
C TRP A 300 4.03 -14.00 7.14
N LEU A 301 3.18 -15.04 7.08
CA LEU A 301 3.43 -16.28 7.80
C LEU A 301 4.70 -16.98 7.30
N GLU A 302 4.82 -17.17 5.99
CA GLU A 302 5.94 -17.88 5.37
C GLU A 302 7.27 -17.12 5.48
N LEU A 303 7.21 -15.79 5.50
CA LEU A 303 8.40 -14.94 5.60
C LEU A 303 8.85 -14.67 7.04
N LYS A 304 8.06 -15.08 8.04
CA LYS A 304 8.25 -14.69 9.46
C LYS A 304 8.53 -13.20 9.60
N SER A 305 7.70 -12.39 8.94
CA SER A 305 7.88 -10.95 8.83
C SER A 305 6.60 -10.23 9.23
N PHE A 306 6.74 -9.06 9.82
CA PHE A 306 5.63 -8.19 10.20
C PHE A 306 5.74 -6.82 9.53
N SER A 307 4.70 -6.48 8.77
CA SER A 307 4.53 -5.14 8.21
C SER A 307 3.60 -4.31 9.09
N LEU A 308 4.06 -3.15 9.53
CA LEU A 308 3.23 -2.16 10.23
C LEU A 308 2.81 -1.06 9.26
N TYR A 309 1.54 -0.64 9.34
CA TYR A 309 0.95 0.38 8.49
C TYR A 309 0.32 1.49 9.34
N SER A 310 0.53 2.73 8.93
CA SER A 310 -0.01 3.91 9.60
C SER A 310 -0.56 4.93 8.59
N ARG A 311 -1.74 5.48 8.88
CA ARG A 311 -2.51 6.33 7.98
C ARG A 311 -1.73 7.57 7.53
N VAL A 312 -1.91 7.94 6.27
CA VAL A 312 -1.48 9.24 5.75
C VAL A 312 -2.46 10.31 6.23
N GLN A 313 -1.98 11.22 7.07
CA GLN A 313 -2.80 12.31 7.64
C GLN A 313 -2.97 13.51 6.68
N ALA A 314 -2.23 13.54 5.58
CA ALA A 314 -2.34 14.59 4.58
C ALA A 314 -3.72 14.56 3.90
N THR A 315 -4.32 15.73 3.70
CA THR A 315 -5.57 15.87 2.97
C THR A 315 -5.29 16.14 1.49
N PHE A 316 -5.89 15.33 0.61
CA PHE A 316 -5.72 15.45 -0.83
C PHE A 316 -6.92 16.15 -1.46
N ARG A 317 -6.65 17.04 -2.43
CA ARG A 317 -7.69 17.76 -3.17
C ARG A 317 -7.96 17.06 -4.50
N ASN A 318 -9.21 17.10 -4.96
CA ASN A 318 -9.64 16.59 -6.26
C ASN A 318 -9.30 15.10 -6.46
N ALA A 319 -9.37 14.31 -5.39
CA ALA A 319 -8.88 12.94 -5.37
C ALA A 319 -10.00 11.89 -5.32
N ASP A 320 -11.25 12.28 -5.05
CA ASP A 320 -12.36 11.33 -4.93
C ASP A 320 -12.71 10.69 -6.27
N ALA A 321 -13.07 9.41 -6.23
CA ALA A 321 -13.57 8.70 -7.40
C ALA A 321 -14.96 9.24 -7.81
N PRO A 322 -15.25 9.43 -9.11
CA PRO A 322 -16.57 9.86 -9.57
C PRO A 322 -17.69 8.87 -9.24
N SER A 323 -17.36 7.58 -9.16
CA SER A 323 -18.26 6.50 -8.74
C SER A 323 -17.44 5.31 -8.23
N PRO A 324 -18.04 4.36 -7.48
CA PRO A 324 -17.37 3.12 -7.10
C PRO A 324 -16.85 2.33 -8.31
N GLN A 325 -17.59 2.29 -9.43
CA GLN A 325 -17.15 1.61 -10.65
C GLN A 325 -15.91 2.27 -11.26
N ALA A 326 -15.83 3.60 -11.25
CA ALA A 326 -14.65 4.31 -11.73
C ALA A 326 -13.41 4.05 -10.85
N PHE A 327 -13.60 3.79 -9.55
CA PHE A 327 -12.54 3.35 -8.65
C PHE A 327 -12.05 1.94 -9.03
N GLU A 328 -12.96 1.00 -9.27
CA GLU A 328 -12.61 -0.37 -9.73
C GLU A 328 -11.87 -0.36 -11.07
N GLU A 329 -12.33 0.42 -12.04
CA GLU A 329 -11.65 0.58 -13.33
C GLU A 329 -10.23 1.14 -13.15
N MET A 330 -10.07 2.13 -12.27
CA MET A 330 -8.76 2.70 -11.95
C MET A 330 -7.83 1.65 -11.34
N LEU A 331 -8.30 0.83 -10.39
CA LEU A 331 -7.52 -0.27 -9.81
C LEU A 331 -7.05 -1.27 -10.87
N LYS A 332 -7.94 -1.69 -11.79
CA LYS A 332 -7.60 -2.60 -12.90
C LYS A 332 -6.56 -1.98 -13.85
N ASN A 333 -6.68 -0.68 -14.13
CA ASN A 333 -5.77 0.02 -15.02
C ASN A 333 -4.36 0.17 -14.43
N ILE A 334 -4.23 0.49 -13.14
CA ILE A 334 -2.90 0.59 -12.52
C ILE A 334 -2.27 -0.79 -12.31
N GLN A 335 -3.07 -1.82 -12.06
CA GLN A 335 -2.58 -3.19 -11.94
C GLN A 335 -2.06 -3.71 -13.29
N SER A 336 -2.83 -3.55 -14.37
CA SER A 336 -2.42 -4.03 -15.70
C SER A 336 -1.20 -3.29 -16.29
N LEU A 337 -0.90 -2.09 -15.82
CA LEU A 337 0.31 -1.35 -16.24
C LEU A 337 1.61 -2.04 -15.80
N THR A 338 1.57 -2.78 -14.70
CA THR A 338 2.73 -3.40 -14.05
C THR A 338 2.60 -4.92 -13.91
N SER A 339 1.62 -5.51 -14.60
CA SER A 339 1.39 -6.95 -14.70
C SER A 339 2.41 -7.66 -15.59
#